data_AF-A0A417YGR8-F1
#
_entry.id   AF-A0A417YGR8-F1
#
_cell.length_a   1.000
_cell.length_b   1.000
_cell.length_c   1.000
_cell.angle_alpha   90.00
_cell.angle_beta   90.00
_cell.angle_gamma   90.00
#
_symmetry.space_group_name_H-M   'P 1'
#
loop_
_entity.id
_entity.type
_entity.pdbx_description
1 polymer ?
#
loop_
_entity_poly.entity_id
_entity_poly.type
_entity_poly.pdbx_seq_one_letter_code
_entity_poly.pdbx_strand_id
1 'polypeptide(L)'
;MPVPATTGSLKTSIHDMEIGDYIVASSHRASSSSVPRLNTNMGNEHVLNSGSYEDVYSGTTTGSILFYYVKVAKGLLISDRVIYHTISWDLLNTNKLIQELPWDNGNIIPIMTSNNSPSGVASASGEYVEPLNNSKVYRAWEAFHDNYTGWLSDTPGRGWLSYQFAKAEIVNGYKFKSSGSMYNLEQAPKSWTFEGFDGENWVILDEQKDVTNWIEGEYKSFSFSNSTPYLTYRILVTENQNTSRVVNIGHLEMYDTAGTIRSLTGGVAYADENGNKSTMDQSFGAWPTNNEWDRYIVNFPEEKIQVGKTLDDVFHSSNIRAWTQDTPDVNLSSGSPSSRVTRGGGSGVENVVFYTSSGATTTNGFRPCFEYKE
;
A
#
# COMPACT_ATOMS: atom_id res chain seq x y z
N MET A 1 19.07 -8.38 -13.28
CA MET A 1 17.79 -8.99 -12.91
C MET A 1 17.06 -9.49 -14.15
N PRO A 2 16.72 -10.79 -14.22
CA PRO A 2 15.88 -11.34 -15.29
C PRO A 2 14.48 -10.70 -15.28
N VAL A 3 13.98 -10.35 -16.47
CA VAL A 3 12.59 -9.88 -16.66
C VAL A 3 11.64 -11.08 -16.49
N PRO A 4 10.46 -10.92 -15.85
CA PRO A 4 9.47 -11.98 -15.73
C PRO A 4 9.06 -12.46 -17.12
N ALA A 5 9.06 -13.77 -17.34
CA ALA A 5 8.77 -14.37 -18.63
C ALA A 5 7.26 -14.41 -18.97
N THR A 6 6.57 -13.28 -18.83
CA THR A 6 5.15 -13.14 -19.17
C THR A 6 4.97 -12.73 -20.64
N THR A 7 3.78 -12.94 -21.20
CA THR A 7 3.40 -12.41 -22.53
C THR A 7 3.00 -10.94 -22.49
N GLY A 8 2.92 -10.35 -21.30
CA GLY A 8 2.68 -8.93 -21.11
C GLY A 8 3.91 -8.07 -21.39
N SER A 9 3.79 -6.79 -21.05
CA SER A 9 4.75 -5.74 -21.36
C SER A 9 5.12 -4.94 -20.12
N LEU A 10 6.31 -4.31 -20.18
CA LEU A 10 6.74 -3.34 -19.17
C LEU A 10 5.85 -2.09 -19.24
N LYS A 11 5.28 -1.69 -18.10
CA LYS A 11 4.50 -0.46 -17.92
C LYS A 11 5.20 0.53 -17.01
N THR A 12 4.84 1.80 -17.14
CA THR A 12 5.28 2.90 -16.27
C THR A 12 4.18 3.41 -15.34
N SER A 13 2.95 2.96 -15.54
CA SER A 13 1.77 3.30 -14.76
C SER A 13 0.98 2.02 -14.47
N ILE A 14 0.49 1.88 -13.24
CA ILE A 14 -0.33 0.72 -12.85
C ILE A 14 -1.73 0.74 -13.50
N HIS A 15 -2.21 1.93 -13.86
CA HIS A 15 -3.53 2.15 -14.44
C HIS A 15 -3.65 1.62 -15.87
N ASP A 16 -2.51 1.47 -16.57
CA ASP A 16 -2.43 0.97 -17.94
C ASP A 16 -2.07 -0.53 -18.02
N MET A 17 -1.94 -1.19 -16.86
CA MET A 17 -1.54 -2.58 -16.78
C MET A 17 -2.73 -3.50 -17.03
N GLU A 18 -2.52 -4.51 -17.87
CA GLU A 18 -3.36 -5.68 -18.01
C GLU A 18 -2.78 -6.87 -17.25
N ILE A 19 -3.56 -7.93 -17.02
CA ILE A 19 -3.05 -9.16 -16.40
C ILE A 19 -1.88 -9.71 -17.26
N GLY A 20 -0.75 -9.94 -16.61
CA GLY A 20 0.52 -10.37 -17.21
C GLY A 20 1.49 -9.24 -17.52
N ASP A 21 1.04 -7.98 -17.56
CA ASP A 21 1.98 -6.84 -17.61
C ASP A 21 2.79 -6.76 -16.31
N TYR A 22 3.94 -6.10 -16.40
CA TYR A 22 4.84 -5.93 -15.26
C TYR A 22 5.36 -4.51 -15.16
N ILE A 23 5.71 -4.10 -13.94
CA ILE A 23 6.16 -2.74 -13.62
C ILE A 23 7.38 -2.80 -12.71
N VAL A 24 8.33 -1.92 -12.93
CA VAL A 24 9.53 -1.83 -12.10
C VAL A 24 9.15 -1.25 -10.74
N ALA A 25 9.66 -1.87 -9.68
CA ALA A 25 9.55 -1.37 -8.33
C ALA A 25 10.89 -1.47 -7.61
N SER A 26 11.00 -0.72 -6.53
CA SER A 26 12.17 -0.81 -5.68
C SER A 26 11.82 -0.82 -4.20
N SER A 27 12.67 -1.48 -3.42
CA SER A 27 12.59 -1.49 -1.98
C SER A 27 13.91 -1.04 -1.39
N HIS A 28 13.88 -0.25 -0.32
CA HIS A 28 15.04 0.11 0.48
C HIS A 28 14.95 -0.56 1.85
N ARG A 29 16.08 -1.04 2.36
CA ARG A 29 16.26 -1.39 3.77
C ARG A 29 17.38 -0.59 4.43
N ALA A 30 17.01 0.22 5.43
CA ALA A 30 17.90 1.24 6.03
C ALA A 30 18.98 0.64 6.95
N SER A 31 18.63 -0.40 7.68
CA SER A 31 19.50 -1.12 8.61
C SER A 31 19.14 -2.60 8.69
N SER A 32 20.06 -3.41 9.23
CA SER A 32 19.83 -4.82 9.53
C SER A 32 18.74 -5.07 10.59
N SER A 33 18.33 -4.03 11.33
CA SER A 33 17.23 -4.06 12.29
C SER A 33 15.90 -3.49 11.75
N SER A 34 15.94 -2.80 10.61
CA SER A 34 14.75 -2.27 9.93
C SER A 34 14.08 -3.34 9.06
N VAL A 35 12.84 -3.08 8.66
CA VAL A 35 12.18 -3.85 7.60
C VAL A 35 12.34 -3.19 6.23
N PRO A 36 12.24 -3.97 5.14
CA PRO A 36 12.10 -3.42 3.80
C PRO A 36 10.95 -2.41 3.68
N ARG A 37 11.17 -1.32 2.96
CA ARG A 37 10.13 -0.35 2.58
C ARG A 37 10.16 -0.16 1.08
N LEU A 38 9.01 -0.29 0.43
CA LEU A 38 8.89 0.07 -0.97
C LEU A 38 9.10 1.58 -1.12
N ASN A 39 9.94 1.93 -2.08
CA ASN A 39 10.14 3.31 -2.47
C ASN A 39 8.95 3.78 -3.31
N THR A 40 8.73 5.08 -3.35
CA THR A 40 7.58 5.74 -4.01
C THR A 40 7.66 5.74 -5.55
N ASN A 41 8.77 5.30 -6.14
CA ASN A 41 9.09 5.41 -7.56
C ASN A 41 8.64 4.19 -8.40
N MET A 42 7.53 3.54 -8.05
CA MET A 42 6.98 2.45 -8.86
C MET A 42 6.73 2.95 -10.30
N GLY A 43 7.17 2.18 -11.31
CA GLY A 43 7.11 2.57 -12.72
C GLY A 43 8.30 3.38 -13.23
N ASN A 44 9.23 3.77 -12.36
CA ASN A 44 10.41 4.57 -12.72
C ASN A 44 11.70 3.82 -12.40
N GLU A 45 12.39 3.36 -13.45
CA GLU A 45 13.71 2.72 -13.36
C GLU A 45 14.79 3.64 -12.76
N HIS A 46 14.58 4.96 -12.83
CA HIS A 46 15.67 5.93 -12.87
C HIS A 46 16.11 6.53 -11.52
N VAL A 47 15.64 6.03 -10.37
CA VAL A 47 15.92 6.66 -9.06
C VAL A 47 16.36 5.63 -8.02
N LEU A 48 17.55 5.06 -8.20
CA LEU A 48 18.32 4.54 -7.06
C LEU A 48 19.79 4.91 -7.27
N ASN A 49 20.26 5.89 -6.49
CA ASN A 49 21.65 6.33 -6.52
C ASN A 49 22.58 5.17 -6.09
N SER A 50 23.41 4.71 -7.03
CA SER A 50 24.68 4.02 -6.79
C SER A 50 24.65 2.78 -5.88
N GLY A 51 23.89 1.74 -6.25
CA GLY A 51 24.00 0.41 -5.65
C GLY A 51 24.09 -0.68 -6.72
N SER A 52 24.85 -1.75 -6.44
CA SER A 52 24.81 -2.98 -7.24
C SER A 52 23.46 -3.68 -7.04
N TYR A 53 22.73 -3.94 -8.13
CA TYR A 53 21.48 -4.69 -8.08
C TYR A 53 21.76 -6.18 -7.87
N GLU A 54 21.42 -6.71 -6.70
CA GLU A 54 21.31 -8.15 -6.46
C GLU A 54 19.89 -8.64 -6.76
N ASP A 55 19.76 -9.88 -7.23
CA ASP A 55 18.45 -10.47 -7.55
C ASP A 55 17.59 -10.73 -6.30
N VAL A 56 18.21 -10.95 -5.13
CA VAL A 56 17.58 -11.09 -3.81
C VAL A 56 18.58 -10.67 -2.74
N TYR A 57 18.16 -9.93 -1.70
CA TYR A 57 19.03 -9.60 -0.57
C TYR A 57 18.89 -10.53 0.63
N SER A 58 19.98 -10.67 1.38
CA SER A 58 19.90 -11.10 2.77
C SER A 58 19.18 -10.04 3.62
N GLY A 59 18.31 -10.49 4.52
CA GLY A 59 17.67 -9.73 5.58
C GLY A 59 18.65 -9.26 6.66
N THR A 60 19.95 -9.31 6.41
CA THR A 60 20.99 -8.60 7.18
C THR A 60 21.65 -7.48 6.36
N THR A 61 21.49 -7.48 5.03
CA THR A 61 22.05 -6.48 4.12
C THR A 61 21.22 -5.19 4.15
N THR A 62 21.90 -4.06 3.99
CA THR A 62 21.30 -2.72 3.84
C THR A 62 21.45 -2.25 2.40
N GLY A 63 20.48 -1.46 1.93
CA GLY A 63 20.48 -0.94 0.57
C GLY A 63 19.17 -1.18 -0.16
N SER A 64 19.19 -0.94 -1.47
CA SER A 64 18.01 -0.98 -2.32
C SER A 64 18.06 -2.08 -3.36
N ILE A 65 16.92 -2.75 -3.57
CA ILE A 65 16.71 -3.79 -4.58
C ILE A 65 15.72 -3.28 -5.63
N LEU A 66 15.98 -3.61 -6.89
CA LEU A 66 14.99 -3.55 -7.96
C LEU A 66 14.36 -4.91 -8.15
N PHE A 67 13.05 -4.91 -8.37
CA PHE A 67 12.26 -6.09 -8.70
C PHE A 67 11.11 -5.70 -9.62
N TYR A 68 10.40 -6.69 -10.14
CA TYR A 68 9.21 -6.44 -10.94
C TYR A 68 7.96 -6.82 -10.15
N TYR A 69 6.95 -5.98 -10.23
CA TYR A 69 5.59 -6.37 -9.91
C TYR A 69 4.92 -6.90 -11.18
N VAL A 70 4.28 -8.07 -11.11
CA VAL A 70 3.44 -8.61 -12.18
C VAL A 70 1.98 -8.38 -11.79
N LYS A 71 1.17 -7.84 -12.71
CA LYS A 71 -0.28 -7.75 -12.49
C LYS A 71 -0.91 -9.12 -12.69
N VAL A 72 -1.49 -9.65 -11.62
CA VAL A 72 -2.08 -11.00 -11.59
C VAL A 72 -3.59 -10.98 -11.55
N ALA A 73 -4.18 -9.88 -11.09
CA ALA A 73 -5.60 -9.66 -11.01
C ALA A 73 -5.90 -8.16 -10.97
N LYS A 74 -7.19 -7.82 -11.11
CA LYS A 74 -7.68 -6.45 -10.90
C LYS A 74 -7.30 -6.01 -9.48
N GLY A 75 -6.64 -4.85 -9.36
CA GLY A 75 -6.22 -4.31 -8.07
C GLY A 75 -5.11 -5.09 -7.33
N LEU A 76 -4.41 -6.03 -7.98
CA LEU A 76 -3.38 -6.84 -7.31
C LEU A 76 -2.12 -7.03 -8.17
N LEU A 77 -1.00 -6.58 -7.62
CA LEU A 77 0.35 -6.85 -8.13
C LEU A 77 1.10 -7.78 -7.17
N ILE A 78 1.84 -8.76 -7.71
CA ILE A 78 2.69 -9.65 -6.93
C ILE A 78 4.13 -9.48 -7.39
N SER A 79 5.06 -9.34 -6.44
CA SER A 79 6.48 -9.31 -6.76
C SER A 79 6.87 -10.60 -7.48
N ASP A 80 7.62 -10.46 -8.57
CA ASP A 80 8.12 -11.55 -9.40
C ASP A 80 9.12 -12.45 -8.68
N ARG A 81 9.48 -12.13 -7.44
CA ARG A 81 10.41 -12.90 -6.59
C ARG A 81 10.25 -12.58 -5.11
N VAL A 82 10.88 -13.41 -4.27
CA VAL A 82 11.25 -13.00 -2.91
C VAL A 82 12.35 -11.94 -3.01
N ILE A 83 12.19 -10.80 -2.35
CA ILE A 83 13.13 -9.68 -2.43
C ILE A 83 14.11 -9.61 -1.24
N TYR A 84 13.73 -10.18 -0.09
CA TYR A 84 14.60 -10.33 1.07
C TYR A 84 14.40 -11.69 1.72
N HIS A 85 15.47 -12.48 1.89
CA HIS A 85 15.47 -13.70 2.70
C HIS A 85 16.08 -13.43 4.09
N THR A 86 16.29 -14.44 4.94
CA THR A 86 16.89 -14.25 6.29
C THR A 86 16.17 -13.16 7.09
N ILE A 87 14.85 -13.12 6.97
CA ILE A 87 13.97 -12.19 7.68
C ILE A 87 12.82 -13.00 8.26
N SER A 88 12.51 -12.80 9.53
CA SER A 88 11.48 -13.56 10.23
C SER A 88 10.09 -13.02 9.91
N TRP A 89 9.11 -13.92 9.96
CA TRP A 89 7.70 -13.54 9.85
C TRP A 89 7.31 -12.57 10.96
N ASP A 90 7.80 -12.78 12.19
CA ASP A 90 7.51 -11.91 13.34
C ASP A 90 7.96 -10.46 13.08
N LEU A 91 9.17 -10.25 12.54
CA LEU A 91 9.68 -8.91 12.23
C LEU A 91 8.83 -8.22 11.16
N LEU A 92 8.46 -8.96 10.11
CA LEU A 92 7.57 -8.45 9.06
C LEU A 92 6.20 -8.08 9.64
N ASN A 93 5.62 -8.95 10.46
CA ASN A 93 4.28 -8.78 11.02
C ASN A 93 4.20 -7.62 12.02
N THR A 94 5.17 -7.49 12.93
CA THR A 94 5.24 -6.33 13.85
C THR A 94 5.32 -5.00 13.10
N ASN A 95 5.88 -5.00 11.88
CA ASN A 95 5.96 -3.83 11.01
C ASN A 95 4.84 -3.79 9.95
N LYS A 96 3.81 -4.61 10.12
CA LYS A 96 2.58 -4.69 9.32
C LYS A 96 2.75 -5.15 7.86
N LEU A 97 3.91 -5.67 7.48
CA LEU A 97 4.18 -6.15 6.12
C LEU A 97 3.53 -7.50 5.78
N ILE A 98 3.00 -8.21 6.78
CA ILE A 98 2.27 -9.46 6.53
C ILE A 98 0.81 -9.18 6.19
N GLN A 99 0.11 -8.41 7.02
CA GLN A 99 -1.34 -8.21 6.87
C GLN A 99 -1.69 -6.97 6.06
N GLU A 100 -1.18 -5.80 6.45
CA GLU A 100 -1.52 -4.56 5.75
C GLU A 100 -0.62 -3.39 6.19
N LEU A 101 0.23 -2.92 5.28
CA LEU A 101 0.97 -1.68 5.43
C LEU A 101 0.51 -0.69 4.34
N PRO A 102 -0.14 0.43 4.70
CA PRO A 102 -0.48 1.46 3.72
C PRO A 102 0.75 1.93 2.95
N TRP A 103 0.59 2.10 1.64
CA TRP A 103 1.63 2.60 0.74
C TRP A 103 1.03 3.53 -0.31
N ASP A 104 1.81 4.54 -0.68
CA ASP A 104 1.46 5.53 -1.69
C ASP A 104 2.70 5.88 -2.54
N ASN A 105 2.48 6.44 -3.73
CA ASN A 105 3.54 6.85 -4.64
C ASN A 105 4.11 8.26 -4.35
N GLY A 106 3.84 8.81 -3.15
CA GLY A 106 4.30 10.13 -2.73
C GLY A 106 3.32 11.25 -3.07
N ASN A 107 3.28 12.26 -2.20
CA ASN A 107 2.32 13.36 -2.29
C ASN A 107 2.49 14.13 -3.61
N ILE A 108 1.40 14.22 -4.38
CA ILE A 108 1.39 14.96 -5.65
C ILE A 108 1.12 16.47 -5.45
N ILE A 109 0.73 16.88 -4.25
CA ILE A 109 0.63 18.30 -3.87
C ILE A 109 2.02 18.79 -3.45
N PRO A 110 2.55 19.87 -4.06
CA PRO A 110 3.81 20.47 -3.61
C PRO A 110 3.66 21.07 -2.21
N ILE A 111 4.75 21.13 -1.45
CA ILE A 111 4.78 21.83 -0.15
C ILE A 111 4.43 23.30 -0.39
N MET A 112 3.26 23.72 0.08
CA MET A 112 2.72 25.07 -0.13
C MET A 112 3.33 26.09 0.84
N THR A 113 3.47 27.33 0.40
CA THR A 113 3.91 28.47 1.24
C THR A 113 2.92 29.63 1.25
N SER A 114 1.89 29.55 0.40
CA SER A 114 0.75 30.47 0.34
C SER A 114 -0.42 29.75 -0.36
N ASN A 115 -1.59 30.37 -0.47
CA ASN A 115 -2.72 29.79 -1.20
C ASN A 115 -2.45 29.54 -2.69
N ASN A 116 -1.37 30.09 -3.27
CA ASN A 116 -1.11 30.00 -4.71
C ASN A 116 0.37 29.69 -5.03
N SER A 117 1.17 29.25 -4.06
CA SER A 117 2.60 29.03 -4.23
C SER A 117 3.05 27.75 -3.51
N PRO A 118 3.90 26.93 -4.13
CA PRO A 118 4.66 27.18 -5.37
C PRO A 118 3.90 26.86 -6.66
N SER A 119 2.81 26.10 -6.60
CA SER A 119 1.96 25.77 -7.75
C SER A 119 0.56 25.37 -7.26
N GLY A 120 -0.44 25.47 -8.13
CA GLY A 120 -1.83 25.20 -7.80
C GLY A 120 -2.48 26.25 -6.90
N VAL A 121 -3.69 25.96 -6.43
CA VAL A 121 -4.48 26.86 -5.58
C VAL A 121 -5.09 26.08 -4.41
N ALA A 122 -4.73 26.44 -3.18
CA ALA A 122 -5.42 25.99 -1.97
C ALA A 122 -6.59 26.94 -1.67
N SER A 123 -7.75 26.38 -1.34
CA SER A 123 -8.95 27.15 -0.99
C SER A 123 -9.80 26.38 0.01
N ALA A 124 -10.58 27.08 0.83
CA ALA A 124 -11.43 26.48 1.85
C ALA A 124 -12.77 27.22 1.99
N SER A 125 -13.72 26.58 2.69
CA SER A 125 -15.04 27.18 2.99
C SER A 125 -14.97 28.44 3.84
N GLY A 126 -13.86 28.61 4.55
CA GLY A 126 -13.55 29.74 5.41
C GLY A 126 -12.30 29.45 6.23
N GLU A 127 -11.69 30.48 6.81
CA GLU A 127 -10.42 30.39 7.53
C GLU A 127 -10.59 30.95 8.95
N TYR A 128 -10.36 30.12 9.96
CA TYR A 128 -10.48 30.56 11.35
C TYR A 128 -9.43 31.63 11.68
N VAL A 129 -9.89 32.70 12.33
CA VAL A 129 -9.02 33.76 12.88
C VAL A 129 -9.02 33.63 14.41
N GLU A 130 -7.84 33.54 14.99
CA GLU A 130 -7.69 33.35 16.44
C GLU A 130 -8.14 34.62 17.19
N PRO A 131 -9.11 34.55 18.12
CA PRO A 131 -9.73 35.74 18.73
C PRO A 131 -8.80 36.57 19.61
N LEU A 132 -7.77 35.96 20.20
CA LEU A 132 -6.82 36.59 21.13
C LEU A 132 -5.59 37.16 20.40
N ASN A 133 -5.37 36.75 19.16
CA ASN A 133 -4.30 37.12 18.26
C ASN A 133 -4.83 37.10 16.82
N ASN A 134 -5.49 38.19 16.45
CA ASN A 134 -6.09 38.38 15.12
C ASN A 134 -5.08 38.30 13.95
N SER A 135 -3.78 38.25 14.23
CA SER A 135 -2.74 38.01 13.21
C SER A 135 -2.56 36.52 12.88
N LYS A 136 -3.03 35.61 13.74
CA LYS A 136 -2.99 34.16 13.48
C LYS A 136 -4.28 33.72 12.79
N VAL A 137 -4.14 33.35 11.53
CA VAL A 137 -5.20 32.82 10.67
C VAL A 137 -4.78 31.42 10.21
N TYR A 138 -5.69 30.45 10.30
CA TYR A 138 -5.46 29.06 9.91
C TYR A 138 -5.92 28.85 8.48
N ARG A 139 -5.02 29.20 7.56
CA ARG A 139 -5.34 29.33 6.13
C ARG A 139 -5.43 27.99 5.43
N ALA A 140 -6.10 27.95 4.28
CA ALA A 140 -6.24 26.72 3.49
C ALA A 140 -4.87 26.08 3.14
N TRP A 141 -3.90 26.89 2.72
CA TRP A 141 -2.55 26.39 2.41
C TRP A 141 -1.81 25.79 3.61
N GLU A 142 -2.19 26.16 4.85
CA GLU A 142 -1.59 25.57 6.05
C GLU A 142 -1.95 24.07 6.20
N ALA A 143 -2.85 23.50 5.40
CA ALA A 143 -3.02 22.04 5.35
C ALA A 143 -2.08 21.34 4.35
N PHE A 144 -1.28 22.08 3.56
CA PHE A 144 -0.47 21.53 2.47
C PHE A 144 1.04 21.88 2.58
N HIS A 145 1.50 22.33 3.75
CA HIS A 145 2.91 22.67 4.04
C HIS A 145 3.51 21.69 5.04
N ASP A 146 4.83 21.71 5.24
CA ASP A 146 5.53 20.71 6.07
C ASP A 146 5.57 20.99 7.58
N ASN A 147 5.01 22.11 8.05
CA ASN A 147 5.04 22.47 9.47
C ASN A 147 3.77 21.99 10.21
N TYR A 148 3.76 22.18 11.53
CA TYR A 148 2.70 21.70 12.43
C TYR A 148 1.41 22.53 12.46
N THR A 149 1.29 23.55 11.62
CA THR A 149 0.04 24.34 11.50
C THR A 149 -0.89 23.68 10.48
N GLY A 150 -2.20 23.84 10.64
CA GLY A 150 -3.22 23.21 9.78
C GLY A 150 -4.28 24.21 9.35
N TRP A 151 -5.17 23.80 8.47
CA TRP A 151 -6.39 24.57 8.19
C TRP A 151 -7.43 24.33 9.28
N LEU A 152 -8.08 25.41 9.75
CA LEU A 152 -9.28 25.35 10.56
C LEU A 152 -10.42 26.06 9.83
N SER A 153 -11.59 25.43 9.81
CA SER A 153 -12.80 26.08 9.29
C SER A 153 -13.19 27.28 10.16
N ASP A 154 -13.87 28.26 9.57
CA ASP A 154 -14.51 29.34 10.34
C ASP A 154 -15.86 28.92 10.94
N THR A 155 -16.41 27.80 10.48
CA THR A 155 -17.72 27.28 10.83
C THR A 155 -17.60 26.01 11.68
N PRO A 156 -18.29 25.91 12.84
CA PRO A 156 -18.32 24.70 13.65
C PRO A 156 -18.90 23.49 12.93
N GLY A 157 -18.32 22.30 13.17
CA GLY A 157 -18.83 20.99 12.79
C GLY A 157 -18.67 20.59 11.32
N ARG A 158 -18.42 21.54 10.42
CA ARG A 158 -18.36 21.31 8.98
C ARG A 158 -17.43 22.29 8.27
N GLY A 159 -17.04 21.93 7.06
CA GLY A 159 -16.28 22.79 6.17
C GLY A 159 -15.70 22.00 5.01
N TRP A 160 -15.14 22.70 4.03
CA TRP A 160 -14.41 22.05 2.95
C TRP A 160 -13.02 22.66 2.78
N LEU A 161 -12.09 21.81 2.38
CA LEU A 161 -10.73 22.18 1.99
C LEU A 161 -10.47 21.60 0.61
N SER A 162 -9.96 22.42 -0.30
CA SER A 162 -9.76 22.08 -1.69
C SER A 162 -8.35 22.43 -2.16
N TYR A 163 -7.90 21.67 -3.15
CA TYR A 163 -6.70 21.95 -3.90
C TYR A 163 -6.99 21.86 -5.39
N GLN A 164 -6.64 22.92 -6.12
CA GLN A 164 -6.67 22.97 -7.58
C GLN A 164 -5.24 22.78 -8.11
N PHE A 165 -5.01 21.72 -8.84
CA PHE A 165 -3.74 21.44 -9.53
C PHE A 165 -3.54 22.41 -10.71
N ALA A 166 -2.28 22.53 -11.17
CA ALA A 166 -1.96 23.32 -12.37
C ALA A 166 -2.35 22.63 -13.69
N LYS A 167 -2.46 21.29 -13.66
CA LYS A 167 -2.99 20.45 -14.73
C LYS A 167 -3.91 19.40 -14.09
N ALA A 168 -4.83 18.83 -14.85
CA ALA A 168 -5.68 17.75 -14.31
C ALA A 168 -4.81 16.54 -13.96
N GLU A 169 -4.98 16.02 -12.75
CA GLU A 169 -4.26 14.86 -12.22
C GLU A 169 -5.26 13.76 -11.86
N ILE A 170 -4.82 12.50 -11.84
CA ILE A 170 -5.59 11.41 -11.24
C ILE A 170 -5.21 11.34 -9.76
N VAL A 171 -6.20 11.20 -8.88
CA VAL A 171 -6.04 10.92 -7.45
C VAL A 171 -6.80 9.64 -7.14
N ASN A 172 -6.13 8.66 -6.52
CA ASN A 172 -6.70 7.40 -6.01
C ASN A 172 -6.50 7.22 -4.50
N GLY A 173 -5.89 8.20 -3.84
CA GLY A 173 -5.81 8.19 -2.40
C GLY A 173 -5.52 9.55 -1.81
N TYR A 174 -5.85 9.66 -0.54
CA TYR A 174 -5.49 10.80 0.29
C TYR A 174 -5.16 10.31 1.68
N LYS A 175 -4.36 11.08 2.40
CA LYS A 175 -4.21 10.91 3.84
C LYS A 175 -4.21 12.26 4.52
N PHE A 176 -4.72 12.29 5.73
CA PHE A 176 -4.61 13.47 6.54
C PHE A 176 -4.47 13.14 8.02
N LYS A 177 -3.96 14.12 8.77
CA LYS A 177 -3.82 14.09 10.22
C LYS A 177 -4.45 15.33 10.83
N SER A 178 -4.83 15.24 12.10
CA SER A 178 -5.12 16.43 12.92
C SER A 178 -3.83 17.20 13.22
N SER A 179 -3.88 18.53 13.30
CA SER A 179 -2.73 19.34 13.72
C SER A 179 -2.42 19.11 15.21
N GLY A 180 -1.13 19.14 15.58
CA GLY A 180 -0.67 18.83 16.94
C GLY A 180 -0.94 19.90 18.01
N SER A 181 -0.70 19.49 19.26
CA SER A 181 -0.62 20.07 20.63
C SER A 181 -1.43 21.30 21.04
N MET A 182 -2.04 22.03 20.11
CA MET A 182 -2.90 23.19 20.37
C MET A 182 -4.35 22.96 19.95
N TYR A 183 -4.64 21.83 19.28
CA TYR A 183 -5.94 21.51 18.71
C TYR A 183 -6.40 20.12 19.13
N ASN A 184 -7.61 20.06 19.65
CA ASN A 184 -8.18 18.88 20.26
C ASN A 184 -8.60 17.89 19.15
N LEU A 185 -8.38 16.59 19.35
CA LEU A 185 -8.88 15.51 18.49
C LEU A 185 -10.41 15.59 18.28
N GLU A 186 -11.13 16.29 19.17
CA GLU A 186 -12.52 16.73 19.01
C GLU A 186 -12.80 17.52 17.70
N GLN A 187 -11.79 18.13 17.09
CA GLN A 187 -11.91 18.93 15.86
C GLN A 187 -11.66 18.10 14.59
N ALA A 188 -11.13 16.89 14.74
CA ALA A 188 -10.81 16.03 13.60
C ALA A 188 -12.09 15.62 12.85
N PRO A 189 -12.04 15.49 11.51
CA PRO A 189 -13.14 14.97 10.72
C PRO A 189 -13.66 13.63 11.24
N LYS A 190 -14.98 13.45 11.20
CA LYS A 190 -15.68 12.21 11.55
C LYS A 190 -16.36 11.59 10.35
N SER A 191 -17.02 12.43 9.55
CA SER A 191 -17.71 12.04 8.32
C SER A 191 -17.44 13.07 7.23
N TRP A 192 -17.10 12.61 6.02
CA TRP A 192 -16.78 13.47 4.89
C TRP A 192 -16.93 12.73 3.55
N THR A 193 -17.01 13.52 2.48
CA THR A 193 -16.79 13.05 1.11
C THR A 193 -15.46 13.60 0.58
N PHE A 194 -14.78 12.80 -0.23
CA PHE A 194 -13.67 13.25 -1.07
C PHE A 194 -14.14 13.32 -2.51
N GLU A 195 -13.94 14.46 -3.15
CA GLU A 195 -14.66 14.80 -4.38
C GLU A 195 -13.73 15.42 -5.43
N GLY A 196 -13.99 15.11 -6.70
CA GLY A 196 -13.39 15.77 -7.87
C GLY A 196 -14.41 16.67 -8.57
N PHE A 197 -13.98 17.81 -9.11
CA PHE A 197 -14.87 18.72 -9.83
C PHE A 197 -14.80 18.52 -11.34
N ASP A 198 -15.91 18.13 -11.97
CA ASP A 198 -15.99 17.81 -13.42
C ASP A 198 -16.13 19.05 -14.34
N GLY A 199 -16.19 20.24 -13.76
CA GLY A 199 -16.45 21.51 -14.46
C GLY A 199 -17.83 22.09 -14.20
N GLU A 200 -18.77 21.27 -13.73
CA GLU A 200 -20.14 21.66 -13.40
C GLU A 200 -20.56 21.18 -12.01
N ASN A 201 -20.24 19.94 -11.67
CA ASN A 201 -20.63 19.25 -10.44
C ASN A 201 -19.42 18.67 -9.70
N TRP A 202 -19.60 18.48 -8.39
CA TRP A 202 -18.69 17.70 -7.57
C TRP A 202 -19.08 16.22 -7.62
N VAL A 203 -18.15 15.39 -8.08
CA VAL A 203 -18.29 13.93 -8.15
C VAL A 203 -17.69 13.33 -6.89
N ILE A 204 -18.48 12.54 -6.15
CA ILE A 204 -17.99 11.82 -4.97
C ILE A 204 -17.11 10.65 -5.42
N LEU A 205 -15.84 10.68 -5.01
CA LEU A 205 -14.84 9.64 -5.30
C LEU A 205 -14.64 8.69 -4.11
N ASP A 206 -14.84 9.20 -2.89
CA ASP A 206 -14.82 8.42 -1.66
C ASP A 206 -15.78 9.03 -0.62
N GLU A 207 -16.34 8.18 0.24
CA GLU A 207 -17.23 8.58 1.35
C GLU A 207 -16.82 7.85 2.62
N GLN A 208 -16.58 8.61 3.69
CA GLN A 208 -16.22 8.10 5.01
C GLN A 208 -17.26 8.53 6.04
N LYS A 209 -17.66 7.62 6.91
CA LYS A 209 -18.66 7.84 7.98
C LYS A 209 -18.16 7.28 9.29
N ASP A 210 -18.44 8.01 10.37
CA ASP A 210 -18.15 7.59 11.75
C ASP A 210 -16.69 7.18 12.01
N VAL A 211 -15.75 7.81 11.31
CA VAL A 211 -14.32 7.60 11.54
C VAL A 211 -13.96 8.23 12.88
N THR A 212 -13.44 7.41 13.79
CA THR A 212 -13.08 7.78 15.16
C THR A 212 -11.65 7.33 15.49
N ASN A 213 -11.25 7.40 16.76
CA ASN A 213 -9.94 6.96 17.25
C ASN A 213 -8.79 7.66 16.51
N TRP A 214 -8.85 8.98 16.46
CA TRP A 214 -7.75 9.81 15.98
C TRP A 214 -6.61 9.76 16.99
N ILE A 215 -5.38 9.63 16.51
CA ILE A 215 -4.17 9.72 17.31
C ILE A 215 -3.45 10.98 16.83
N GLU A 216 -2.98 11.78 17.77
CA GLU A 216 -2.30 13.04 17.47
C GLU A 216 -1.07 12.80 16.58
N GLY A 217 -0.97 13.57 15.49
CA GLY A 217 0.16 13.48 14.57
C GLY A 217 0.16 12.25 13.64
N GLU A 218 -0.74 11.28 13.84
CA GLU A 218 -0.85 10.12 12.96
C GLU A 218 -1.76 10.40 11.76
N TYR A 219 -1.30 9.97 10.59
CA TYR A 219 -2.11 10.01 9.37
C TYR A 219 -3.11 8.87 9.37
N LYS A 220 -4.36 9.17 8.98
CA LYS A 220 -5.27 8.17 8.44
C LYS A 220 -5.24 8.25 6.92
N SER A 221 -5.07 7.10 6.29
CA SER A 221 -4.91 6.97 4.84
C SER A 221 -6.13 6.28 4.26
N PHE A 222 -6.58 6.75 3.10
CA PHE A 222 -7.76 6.27 2.40
C PHE A 222 -7.41 6.13 0.92
N SER A 223 -7.84 5.04 0.30
CA SER A 223 -7.70 4.81 -1.13
C SER A 223 -9.07 4.52 -1.76
N PHE A 224 -9.20 4.82 -3.04
CA PHE A 224 -10.40 4.62 -3.86
C PHE A 224 -9.97 4.36 -5.33
N SER A 225 -10.91 3.96 -6.19
CA SER A 225 -10.64 3.82 -7.63
C SER A 225 -11.19 5.03 -8.38
N ASN A 226 -10.35 5.63 -9.21
CA ASN A 226 -10.66 6.74 -10.08
C ASN A 226 -9.70 6.74 -11.28
N SER A 227 -10.26 6.69 -12.48
CA SER A 227 -9.54 6.82 -13.74
C SER A 227 -9.72 8.19 -14.41
N THR A 228 -10.54 9.07 -13.82
CA THR A 228 -10.82 10.39 -14.38
C THR A 228 -9.93 11.45 -13.74
N PRO A 229 -9.10 12.17 -14.51
CA PRO A 229 -8.30 13.25 -13.96
C PRO A 229 -9.17 14.49 -13.71
N TYR A 230 -9.00 15.12 -12.55
CA TYR A 230 -9.68 16.38 -12.23
C TYR A 230 -8.66 17.49 -11.97
N LEU A 231 -9.05 18.73 -12.27
CA LEU A 231 -8.22 19.89 -11.93
C LEU A 231 -8.34 20.25 -10.46
N THR A 232 -9.52 20.04 -9.86
CA THR A 232 -9.80 20.43 -8.48
C THR A 232 -10.35 19.24 -7.70
N TYR A 233 -9.77 19.03 -6.53
CA TYR A 233 -10.22 18.06 -5.55
C TYR A 233 -10.57 18.76 -4.25
N ARG A 234 -11.53 18.22 -3.49
CA ARG A 234 -11.82 18.68 -2.13
C ARG A 234 -12.16 17.54 -1.19
N ILE A 235 -11.90 17.78 0.08
CA ILE A 235 -12.54 17.08 1.19
C ILE A 235 -13.66 17.96 1.72
N LEU A 236 -14.88 17.43 1.76
CA LEU A 236 -16.07 18.08 2.33
C LEU A 236 -16.43 17.38 3.63
N VAL A 237 -16.06 18.00 4.75
CA VAL A 237 -16.35 17.49 6.10
C VAL A 237 -17.78 17.86 6.46
N THR A 238 -18.62 16.84 6.63
CA THR A 238 -20.03 17.00 7.02
C THR A 238 -20.22 16.93 8.53
N GLU A 239 -19.29 16.27 9.23
CA GLU A 239 -19.28 16.14 10.69
C GLU A 239 -17.84 15.98 11.19
N ASN A 240 -17.48 16.63 12.31
CA ASN A 240 -16.26 16.38 13.08
C ASN A 240 -16.59 15.63 14.39
N GLN A 241 -15.59 15.33 15.22
CA GLN A 241 -15.83 14.61 16.49
C GLN A 241 -16.68 15.41 17.50
N ASN A 242 -16.68 16.75 17.42
CA ASN A 242 -17.49 17.63 18.26
C ASN A 242 -18.03 18.83 17.44
N THR A 243 -19.32 18.78 17.13
CA THR A 243 -19.99 19.76 16.24
C THR A 243 -19.99 21.20 16.76
N SER A 244 -19.68 21.43 18.04
CA SER A 244 -19.49 22.77 18.62
C SER A 244 -18.12 23.38 18.32
N ARG A 245 -17.19 22.59 17.78
CA ARG A 245 -15.83 23.02 17.42
C ARG A 245 -15.68 23.14 15.91
N VAL A 246 -14.77 24.00 15.47
CA VAL A 246 -14.38 24.08 14.06
C VAL A 246 -13.67 22.80 13.61
N VAL A 247 -13.71 22.51 12.31
CA VAL A 247 -13.00 21.39 11.68
C VAL A 247 -11.52 21.70 11.63
N ASN A 248 -10.69 20.69 11.88
CA ASN A 248 -9.25 20.79 11.76
C ASN A 248 -8.72 19.77 10.74
N ILE A 249 -7.94 20.24 9.77
CA ILE A 249 -7.13 19.38 8.90
C ILE A 249 -5.69 19.87 9.02
N GLY A 250 -4.89 19.12 9.78
CA GLY A 250 -3.51 19.46 10.08
C GLY A 250 -2.59 19.36 8.90
N HIS A 251 -2.77 18.33 8.07
CA HIS A 251 -2.00 18.13 6.86
C HIS A 251 -2.78 17.19 5.96
N LEU A 252 -2.97 17.53 4.68
CA LEU A 252 -3.65 16.73 3.67
C LEU A 252 -2.70 16.46 2.51
N GLU A 253 -2.54 15.20 2.16
CA GLU A 253 -1.77 14.74 1.01
C GLU A 253 -2.71 14.01 0.04
N MET A 254 -2.38 14.06 -1.24
CA MET A 254 -3.09 13.32 -2.31
C MET A 254 -2.09 12.47 -3.08
N TYR A 255 -2.56 11.35 -3.64
CA TYR A 255 -1.75 10.38 -4.34
C TYR A 255 -2.41 9.92 -5.62
N ASP A 256 -1.63 9.81 -6.68
CA ASP A 256 -2.08 9.15 -7.92
C ASP A 256 -2.25 7.64 -7.68
N THR A 257 -1.34 7.02 -6.94
CA THR A 257 -1.43 5.60 -6.57
C THR A 257 -1.37 5.44 -5.06
N ALA A 258 -2.37 4.75 -4.50
CA ALA A 258 -2.40 4.37 -3.09
C ALA A 258 -3.01 2.97 -2.91
N GLY A 259 -2.54 2.26 -1.90
CA GLY A 259 -2.97 0.90 -1.61
C GLY A 259 -2.26 0.33 -0.39
N THR A 260 -2.10 -0.97 -0.36
CA THR A 260 -1.54 -1.70 0.79
C THR A 260 -0.49 -2.71 0.35
N ILE A 261 0.54 -2.83 1.16
CA ILE A 261 1.57 -3.85 1.03
C ILE A 261 1.34 -4.94 2.05
N ARG A 262 1.35 -6.18 1.58
CA ARG A 262 1.14 -7.36 2.40
C ARG A 262 1.86 -8.58 1.84
N SER A 263 1.70 -9.71 2.52
CA SER A 263 1.97 -11.04 1.96
C SER A 263 0.69 -11.62 1.36
N LEU A 264 0.81 -12.65 0.52
CA LEU A 264 -0.33 -13.45 0.05
C LEU A 264 -0.84 -14.35 1.16
N THR A 265 -2.11 -14.74 1.08
CA THR A 265 -2.56 -15.98 1.73
C THR A 265 -1.99 -17.20 1.01
N GLY A 266 -1.61 -18.21 1.77
CA GLY A 266 -0.99 -19.45 1.31
C GLY A 266 -1.71 -20.71 1.77
N GLY A 267 -2.85 -20.57 2.44
CA GLY A 267 -3.57 -21.67 3.08
C GLY A 267 -3.03 -21.99 4.48
N VAL A 268 -3.73 -22.88 5.19
CA VAL A 268 -3.45 -23.25 6.59
C VAL A 268 -3.11 -24.75 6.75
N ALA A 269 -3.35 -25.56 5.73
CA ALA A 269 -3.09 -27.01 5.76
C ALA A 269 -2.79 -27.53 4.35
N TYR A 270 -2.63 -28.84 4.20
CA TYR A 270 -2.52 -29.48 2.88
C TYR A 270 -3.92 -29.68 2.28
N ALA A 271 -4.01 -29.65 0.96
CA ALA A 271 -5.21 -30.11 0.24
C ALA A 271 -5.09 -31.59 -0.14
N ASP A 272 -6.24 -32.26 -0.26
CA ASP A 272 -6.36 -33.55 -0.95
C ASP A 272 -6.81 -33.39 -2.41
N GLU A 273 -6.91 -34.50 -3.15
CA GLU A 273 -7.33 -34.51 -4.56
C GLU A 273 -8.70 -33.88 -4.83
N ASN A 274 -9.56 -33.81 -3.80
CA ASN A 274 -10.91 -33.28 -3.88
C ASN A 274 -10.97 -31.82 -3.38
N GLY A 275 -9.82 -31.22 -3.06
CA GLY A 275 -9.73 -29.87 -2.51
C GLY A 275 -10.16 -29.74 -1.06
N ASN A 276 -10.30 -30.85 -0.33
CA ASN A 276 -10.60 -30.84 1.10
C ASN A 276 -9.32 -30.75 1.93
N LYS A 277 -9.48 -30.44 3.22
CA LYS A 277 -8.37 -30.36 4.17
C LYS A 277 -7.77 -31.75 4.42
N SER A 278 -6.46 -31.86 4.24
CA SER A 278 -5.64 -33.03 4.58
C SER A 278 -4.65 -32.71 5.69
N THR A 279 -4.38 -33.68 6.57
CA THR A 279 -3.34 -33.58 7.60
C THR A 279 -1.95 -34.01 7.11
N MET A 280 -1.88 -34.59 5.91
CA MET A 280 -0.66 -35.04 5.26
C MET A 280 -0.52 -34.38 3.89
N ASP A 281 0.72 -34.13 3.48
CA ASP A 281 1.00 -33.65 2.13
C ASP A 281 0.71 -34.78 1.13
N GLN A 282 -0.29 -34.56 0.29
CA GLN A 282 -0.68 -35.45 -0.82
C GLN A 282 -0.29 -34.86 -2.18
N SER A 283 0.53 -33.80 -2.19
CA SER A 283 0.98 -33.10 -3.40
C SER A 283 -0.13 -32.39 -4.19
N PHE A 284 -1.20 -31.96 -3.52
CA PHE A 284 -2.29 -31.16 -4.10
C PHE A 284 -2.28 -29.69 -3.65
N GLY A 285 -1.17 -29.22 -3.07
CA GLY A 285 -1.02 -27.84 -2.61
C GLY A 285 -1.67 -27.58 -1.25
N ALA A 286 -2.19 -26.37 -1.06
CA ALA A 286 -2.67 -25.90 0.24
C ALA A 286 -4.19 -25.82 0.34
N TRP A 287 -4.70 -26.05 1.55
CA TRP A 287 -6.09 -25.83 1.91
C TRP A 287 -6.26 -24.56 2.76
N PRO A 288 -7.28 -23.73 2.52
CA PRO A 288 -8.28 -23.86 1.45
C PRO A 288 -7.68 -23.56 0.07
N THR A 289 -8.14 -24.26 -0.96
CA THR A 289 -7.58 -24.20 -2.33
C THR A 289 -7.84 -22.88 -3.05
N ASN A 290 -8.69 -22.01 -2.49
CA ASN A 290 -8.93 -20.66 -2.98
C ASN A 290 -7.97 -19.61 -2.38
N ASN A 291 -6.91 -20.03 -1.69
CA ASN A 291 -5.85 -19.15 -1.22
C ASN A 291 -5.17 -18.41 -2.40
N GLU A 292 -4.62 -17.23 -2.12
CA GLU A 292 -4.10 -16.34 -3.15
C GLU A 292 -2.84 -16.87 -3.83
N TRP A 293 -1.97 -17.58 -3.11
CA TRP A 293 -0.79 -18.22 -3.70
C TRP A 293 -1.20 -19.21 -4.79
N ASP A 294 -2.16 -20.09 -4.49
CA ASP A 294 -2.64 -21.06 -5.47
C ASP A 294 -3.37 -20.36 -6.61
N ARG A 295 -4.20 -19.37 -6.30
CA ARG A 295 -4.98 -18.66 -7.31
C ARG A 295 -4.13 -17.85 -8.29
N TYR A 296 -3.08 -17.18 -7.82
CA TYR A 296 -2.38 -16.16 -8.60
C TYR A 296 -0.94 -16.50 -8.97
N ILE A 297 -0.31 -17.46 -8.27
CA ILE A 297 1.04 -17.93 -8.60
C ILE A 297 0.97 -19.34 -9.21
N VAL A 298 0.39 -20.32 -8.51
CA VAL A 298 0.33 -21.71 -9.03
C VAL A 298 -0.55 -21.79 -10.27
N ASN A 299 -1.72 -21.16 -10.24
CA ASN A 299 -2.67 -21.13 -11.36
C ASN A 299 -2.59 -19.83 -12.16
N PHE A 300 -1.40 -19.20 -12.23
CA PHE A 300 -1.22 -18.06 -13.12
C PHE A 300 -1.51 -18.49 -14.58
N PRO A 301 -2.27 -17.71 -15.37
CA PRO A 301 -2.80 -18.20 -16.65
C PRO A 301 -1.69 -18.61 -17.61
N GLU A 302 -1.75 -19.83 -18.15
CA GLU A 302 -0.70 -20.39 -19.02
C GLU A 302 -0.49 -19.54 -20.28
N GLU A 303 -1.54 -18.96 -20.84
CA GLU A 303 -1.47 -18.04 -21.98
C GLU A 303 -0.77 -16.72 -21.68
N LYS A 304 -0.57 -16.41 -20.40
CA LYS A 304 0.20 -15.26 -19.93
C LYS A 304 1.68 -15.58 -19.72
N ILE A 305 2.11 -16.82 -19.93
CA ILE A 305 3.51 -17.26 -19.86
C ILE A 305 4.08 -17.38 -21.28
N GLN A 306 5.31 -16.93 -21.49
CA GLN A 306 5.97 -17.04 -22.80
C GLN A 306 6.14 -18.51 -23.22
N VAL A 307 6.11 -18.76 -24.53
CA VAL A 307 6.29 -20.11 -25.07
C VAL A 307 7.65 -20.70 -24.65
N GLY A 308 7.63 -21.91 -24.07
CA GLY A 308 8.82 -22.60 -23.60
C GLY A 308 9.32 -22.13 -22.22
N LYS A 309 8.54 -21.30 -21.52
CA LYS A 309 8.82 -20.79 -20.18
C LYS A 309 7.91 -21.42 -19.14
N THR A 310 8.34 -21.37 -17.89
CA THR A 310 7.66 -21.95 -16.75
C THR A 310 7.15 -20.88 -15.79
N LEU A 311 6.33 -21.27 -14.81
CA LEU A 311 5.96 -20.38 -13.70
C LEU A 311 7.19 -19.84 -12.95
N ASP A 312 8.26 -20.62 -12.87
CA ASP A 312 9.49 -20.17 -12.21
C ASP A 312 10.22 -19.08 -12.98
N ASP A 313 10.15 -19.09 -14.32
CA ASP A 313 10.68 -18.00 -15.14
C ASP A 313 9.88 -16.69 -14.98
N VAL A 314 8.65 -16.75 -14.44
CA VAL A 314 7.83 -15.57 -14.12
C VAL A 314 8.05 -15.14 -12.67
N PHE A 315 7.89 -16.06 -11.73
CA PHE A 315 7.80 -15.74 -10.30
C PHE A 315 9.02 -16.15 -9.47
N HIS A 316 10.05 -16.76 -10.05
CA HIS A 316 11.31 -17.11 -9.37
C HIS A 316 11.08 -17.77 -8.00
N SER A 317 10.12 -18.70 -7.94
CA SER A 317 9.60 -19.28 -6.71
C SER A 317 10.36 -20.53 -6.26
N SER A 318 11.26 -21.07 -7.09
CA SER A 318 11.89 -22.37 -6.87
C SER A 318 13.13 -22.33 -5.98
N ASN A 319 13.67 -21.15 -5.65
CA ASN A 319 14.88 -21.05 -4.83
C ASN A 319 14.59 -20.72 -3.36
N ILE A 320 13.68 -19.78 -3.12
CA ILE A 320 13.41 -19.22 -1.79
C ILE A 320 11.89 -19.23 -1.57
N ARG A 321 11.47 -19.75 -0.42
CA ARG A 321 10.07 -19.76 -0.02
C ARG A 321 9.61 -18.38 0.39
N ALA A 322 8.36 -18.06 0.09
CA ALA A 322 7.73 -16.84 0.56
C ALA A 322 6.97 -17.07 1.86
N TRP A 323 7.12 -16.16 2.81
CA TRP A 323 6.21 -16.05 3.96
C TRP A 323 4.80 -15.64 3.51
N THR A 324 3.78 -16.33 4.03
CA THR A 324 2.37 -15.99 3.80
C THR A 324 1.70 -15.44 5.06
N GLN A 325 0.44 -15.02 4.95
CA GLN A 325 -0.32 -14.47 6.08
C GLN A 325 -0.64 -15.48 7.19
N ASP A 326 -0.58 -16.76 6.86
CA ASP A 326 -1.37 -17.77 7.54
C ASP A 326 -0.62 -18.44 8.69
N THR A 327 -1.40 -18.76 9.73
CA THR A 327 -0.97 -19.70 10.77
C THR A 327 -1.49 -21.08 10.40
N PRO A 328 -0.65 -22.13 10.40
CA PRO A 328 -1.08 -23.46 10.03
C PRO A 328 -2.08 -24.04 11.05
N ASP A 329 -2.90 -24.98 10.59
CA ASP A 329 -3.77 -25.78 11.45
C ASP A 329 -2.90 -26.53 12.48
N VAL A 330 -3.18 -26.29 13.76
CA VAL A 330 -2.41 -26.85 14.88
C VAL A 330 -2.54 -28.36 15.03
N ASN A 331 -3.45 -29.00 14.29
CA ASN A 331 -3.59 -30.46 14.25
C ASN A 331 -2.61 -31.13 13.27
N LEU A 332 -1.83 -30.35 12.50
CA LEU A 332 -0.79 -30.88 11.64
C LEU A 332 0.44 -31.26 12.46
N SER A 333 1.18 -32.27 12.01
CA SER A 333 2.40 -32.75 12.71
C SER A 333 3.47 -31.66 12.90
N SER A 334 3.49 -30.63 12.04
CA SER A 334 4.35 -29.45 12.15
C SER A 334 3.55 -28.15 12.30
N GLY A 335 2.26 -28.26 12.64
CA GLY A 335 1.38 -27.12 12.92
C GLY A 335 1.54 -26.67 14.36
N SER A 336 1.74 -25.37 14.57
CA SER A 336 1.85 -24.76 15.90
C SER A 336 1.42 -23.29 15.82
N PRO A 337 0.88 -22.70 16.91
CA PRO A 337 0.63 -21.25 16.98
C PRO A 337 1.88 -20.40 16.73
N SER A 338 3.08 -20.95 16.96
CA SER A 338 4.37 -20.30 16.70
C SER A 338 4.94 -20.59 15.31
N SER A 339 4.22 -21.32 14.46
CA SER A 339 4.63 -21.60 13.08
C SER A 339 3.82 -20.79 12.09
N ARG A 340 4.35 -20.58 10.90
CA ARG A 340 3.74 -19.84 9.79
C ARG A 340 3.91 -20.60 8.50
N VAL A 341 2.97 -20.39 7.61
CA VAL A 341 2.97 -21.05 6.30
C VAL A 341 3.97 -20.34 5.38
N THR A 342 4.73 -21.15 4.67
CA THR A 342 5.64 -20.74 3.62
C THR A 342 5.31 -21.52 2.36
N ARG A 343 5.45 -20.87 1.20
CA ARG A 343 5.11 -21.46 -0.10
C ARG A 343 6.28 -21.37 -1.08
N GLY A 344 6.37 -22.35 -1.99
CA GLY A 344 7.44 -22.45 -3.00
C GLY A 344 8.72 -23.14 -2.49
N GLY A 345 9.87 -22.74 -3.05
CA GLY A 345 11.20 -23.28 -2.77
C GLY A 345 11.57 -24.47 -3.65
N GLY A 346 12.72 -25.11 -3.34
CA GLY A 346 13.35 -26.13 -4.20
C GLY A 346 12.55 -27.41 -4.42
N SER A 347 11.38 -27.53 -3.80
CA SER A 347 10.46 -28.67 -3.94
C SER A 347 9.26 -28.38 -4.83
N GLY A 348 9.19 -27.19 -5.47
CA GLY A 348 8.12 -26.81 -6.39
C GLY A 348 7.34 -25.57 -5.94
N VAL A 349 6.61 -24.95 -6.86
CA VAL A 349 5.86 -23.71 -6.61
C VAL A 349 4.63 -23.94 -5.72
N GLU A 350 4.04 -25.12 -5.80
CA GLU A 350 2.89 -25.59 -5.03
C GLU A 350 3.24 -25.96 -3.58
N ASN A 351 4.53 -26.14 -3.28
CA ASN A 351 5.03 -26.66 -2.02
C ASN A 351 4.52 -25.84 -0.82
N VAL A 352 4.18 -26.55 0.27
CA VAL A 352 3.66 -25.98 1.53
C VAL A 352 4.57 -26.44 2.66
N VAL A 353 5.16 -25.50 3.40
CA VAL A 353 5.98 -25.83 4.57
C VAL A 353 5.65 -24.92 5.73
N PHE A 354 5.65 -25.51 6.93
CA PHE A 354 5.45 -24.80 8.19
C PHE A 354 6.79 -24.51 8.85
N TYR A 355 7.02 -23.24 9.17
CA TYR A 355 8.28 -22.79 9.73
C TYR A 355 8.04 -21.89 10.94
N THR A 356 8.91 -21.96 11.95
CA THR A 356 8.79 -21.12 13.15
C THR A 356 8.79 -19.64 12.77
N SER A 357 7.84 -18.86 13.30
CA SER A 357 7.59 -17.46 12.94
C SER A 357 8.77 -16.53 13.25
N SER A 358 9.55 -16.86 14.28
CA SER A 358 10.76 -16.15 14.67
C SER A 358 12.00 -16.54 13.85
N GLY A 359 11.91 -17.59 13.04
CA GLY A 359 13.01 -18.09 12.23
C GLY A 359 13.37 -17.15 11.09
N ALA A 360 14.65 -16.80 10.97
CA ALA A 360 15.21 -16.05 9.84
C ALA A 360 16.25 -16.92 9.13
N THR A 361 15.92 -17.45 7.95
CA THR A 361 16.80 -18.35 7.19
C THR A 361 16.99 -17.91 5.76
N THR A 362 18.04 -18.40 5.11
CA THR A 362 18.31 -18.13 3.69
C THR A 362 17.29 -18.74 2.74
N THR A 363 16.44 -19.64 3.24
CA THR A 363 15.44 -20.38 2.45
C THR A 363 14.04 -19.79 2.53
N ASN A 364 13.80 -18.79 3.40
CA ASN A 364 12.49 -18.16 3.58
C ASN A 364 12.64 -16.64 3.54
N GLY A 365 11.67 -15.96 2.94
CA GLY A 365 11.75 -14.52 2.79
C GLY A 365 10.44 -13.81 2.43
N PHE A 366 10.56 -12.50 2.27
CA PHE A 366 9.46 -11.61 1.96
C PHE A 366 9.28 -11.45 0.45
N ARG A 367 8.09 -11.80 -0.04
CA ARG A 367 7.58 -11.48 -1.38
C ARG A 367 6.41 -10.52 -1.18
N PRO A 368 6.58 -9.21 -1.42
CA PRO A 368 5.49 -8.28 -1.25
C PRO A 368 4.45 -8.48 -2.36
N CYS A 369 3.20 -8.26 -2.01
CA CYS A 369 2.13 -7.95 -2.95
C CYS A 369 1.61 -6.53 -2.65
N PHE A 370 1.22 -5.84 -3.71
CA PHE A 370 0.59 -4.53 -3.64
C PHE A 370 -0.87 -4.66 -4.07
N GLU A 371 -1.77 -4.37 -3.14
CA GLU A 371 -3.21 -4.36 -3.36
C GLU A 371 -3.70 -2.91 -3.43
N TYR A 372 -4.47 -2.59 -4.47
CA TYR A 372 -4.99 -1.26 -4.73
C TYR A 372 -6.42 -1.34 -5.28
N LYS A 373 -7.13 -0.22 -5.27
CA LYS A 373 -8.48 -0.16 -5.81
C LYS A 373 -8.41 0.19 -7.29
N GLU A 374 -9.16 -0.56 -8.09
CA GLU A 374 -9.29 -0.41 -9.54
C GLU A 374 -10.75 -0.57 -9.93
#